data_AF-A0AAW0RW36-F1
#
_entry.id   AF-A0AAW0RW36-F1
#
_cell.length_a   1.000
_cell.length_b   1.000
_cell.length_c   1.000
_cell.angle_alpha   90.00
_cell.angle_beta   90.00
_cell.angle_gamma   90.00
#
_symmetry.space_group_name_H-M   'P 1'
#
loop_
_entity.id
_entity.type
_entity.pdbx_description
1 polymer ?
#
loop_
_entity_poly.entity_id
_entity_poly.type
_entity_poly.pdbx_seq_one_letter_code
_entity_poly.pdbx_strand_id
1 'polypeptide(L)'
;MLALLTQKRPTVPAPPPNYGVYLVTDSTPAILGDRDLAQVVEAALRGGVTCVQYRDKLGEHAAVAATARKLHALTRRYGVPLLINDRVDVAVEVGCEGIHIGQDDM
;
A
#
# COMPACT_ATOMS: atom_id res chain seq x y z
N MET A 1 24.87 3.69 -30.85
CA MET A 1 24.63 3.35 -29.43
C MET A 1 23.15 3.02 -29.30
N LEU A 2 22.82 1.73 -29.35
CA LEU A 2 21.43 1.25 -29.43
C LEU A 2 20.80 1.36 -28.04
N ALA A 3 19.85 2.29 -27.87
CA ALA A 3 19.04 2.35 -26.65
C ALA A 3 18.16 1.10 -26.59
N LEU A 4 18.42 0.20 -25.64
CA LEU A 4 17.47 -0.83 -25.26
C LEU A 4 16.23 -0.15 -24.70
N LEU A 5 15.25 0.12 -25.56
CA LEU A 5 13.88 0.32 -25.15
C LEU A 5 13.45 -0.98 -24.47
N THR A 6 13.50 -1.01 -23.14
CA THR A 6 12.87 -2.05 -22.34
C THR A 6 11.38 -2.03 -22.67
N GLN A 7 10.97 -2.86 -23.62
CA GLN A 7 9.57 -3.12 -23.89
C GLN A 7 8.95 -3.54 -22.55
N LYS A 8 8.06 -2.70 -21.99
CA LYS A 8 7.15 -3.15 -20.93
C LYS A 8 6.42 -4.36 -21.52
N ARG A 9 6.72 -5.56 -21.02
CA ARG A 9 6.00 -6.77 -21.44
C ARG A 9 4.51 -6.48 -21.25
N PRO A 10 3.64 -6.85 -22.19
CA PRO A 10 2.21 -6.81 -21.94
C PRO A 10 1.96 -7.74 -20.76
N THR A 11 1.71 -7.17 -19.59
CA THR A 11 1.29 -7.94 -18.42
C THR A 11 -0.17 -8.30 -18.67
N VAL A 12 -0.48 -9.60 -18.67
CA VAL A 12 -1.86 -10.04 -18.44
C VAL A 12 -2.36 -9.25 -17.22
N PRO A 13 -3.49 -8.53 -17.31
CA PRO A 13 -3.99 -7.78 -16.17
C PRO A 13 -4.12 -8.76 -15.01
N ALA A 14 -3.47 -8.45 -13.88
CA ALA A 14 -3.68 -9.22 -12.68
C ALA A 14 -5.19 -9.28 -12.41
N PRO A 15 -5.72 -10.41 -11.90
CA PRO A 15 -7.11 -10.45 -11.49
C PRO A 15 -7.39 -9.29 -10.52
N PRO A 16 -8.60 -8.70 -10.58
CA PRO A 16 -8.92 -7.57 -9.71
C PRO A 16 -8.71 -7.97 -8.24
N PRO A 17 -8.25 -7.04 -7.38
CA PRO A 17 -8.10 -7.30 -5.96
C PRO A 17 -9.36 -7.90 -5.36
N ASN A 18 -9.20 -8.87 -4.46
CA ASN A 18 -10.31 -9.36 -3.64
C ASN A 18 -10.61 -8.32 -2.55
N TYR A 19 -11.77 -7.67 -2.62
CA TYR A 19 -12.20 -6.67 -1.65
C TYR A 19 -13.07 -7.23 -0.51
N GLY A 20 -13.10 -8.55 -0.30
CA GLY A 20 -13.93 -9.20 0.73
C GLY A 20 -13.73 -8.65 2.14
N VAL A 21 -12.47 -8.48 2.57
CA VAL A 21 -12.13 -7.75 3.80
C VAL A 21 -11.04 -6.74 3.46
N TYR A 22 -11.39 -5.47 3.47
CA TYR A 22 -10.49 -4.38 3.11
C TYR A 22 -10.09 -3.58 4.35
N LEU A 23 -8.84 -3.72 4.79
CA LEU A 23 -8.29 -2.95 5.91
C LEU A 23 -7.81 -1.58 5.42
N VAL A 24 -8.29 -0.52 6.08
CA VAL A 24 -7.71 0.82 5.98
C VAL A 24 -6.97 1.11 7.28
N THR A 25 -5.69 1.47 7.19
CA THR A 25 -4.89 1.77 8.38
C THR A 25 -5.19 3.17 8.92
N ASP A 26 -5.01 3.36 10.21
CA ASP A 26 -4.92 4.69 10.82
C ASP A 26 -3.81 4.63 11.88
N SER A 27 -2.77 5.47 11.69
CA SER A 27 -1.59 5.49 12.57
C SER A 27 -1.71 6.51 13.71
N THR A 28 -2.86 7.17 13.85
CA THR A 28 -3.06 8.15 14.92
C THR A 28 -3.09 7.45 16.29
N PRO A 29 -2.68 8.14 17.36
CA PRO A 29 -2.74 7.57 18.72
C PRO A 29 -4.14 7.11 19.14
N ALA A 30 -5.20 7.74 18.61
CA ALA A 30 -6.59 7.38 18.93
C ALA A 30 -6.98 5.98 18.43
N ILE A 31 -6.37 5.51 17.32
CA ILE A 31 -6.67 4.21 16.73
C ILE A 31 -5.54 3.21 16.98
N LEU A 32 -4.30 3.59 16.67
CA LEU A 32 -3.16 2.70 16.80
C LEU A 32 -2.67 2.58 18.24
N GLY A 33 -2.75 3.66 19.03
CA GLY A 33 -2.11 3.78 20.33
C GLY A 33 -0.59 3.60 20.20
N ASP A 34 0.00 2.84 21.12
CA ASP A 34 1.45 2.56 21.12
C ASP A 34 1.85 1.30 20.33
N ARG A 35 0.93 0.73 19.54
CA ARG A 35 1.18 -0.50 18.78
C ARG A 35 2.01 -0.22 17.53
N ASP A 36 2.84 -1.18 17.11
CA ASP A 36 3.52 -1.10 15.81
C ASP A 36 2.51 -1.38 14.69
N LEU A 37 2.40 -0.45 13.73
CA LEU A 37 1.48 -0.56 12.61
C LEU A 37 1.70 -1.85 11.80
N ALA A 38 2.95 -2.24 11.55
CA ALA A 38 3.23 -3.41 10.74
C ALA A 38 2.83 -4.71 11.45
N GLN A 39 2.98 -4.78 12.77
CA GLN A 39 2.47 -5.91 13.57
C GLN A 39 0.94 -6.00 13.51
N VAL A 40 0.23 -4.87 13.58
CA VAL A 40 -1.23 -4.84 13.45
C VAL A 40 -1.67 -5.30 12.05
N VAL A 41 -1.00 -4.82 11.00
CA VAL A 41 -1.26 -5.25 9.62
C VAL A 41 -0.94 -6.74 9.45
N GLU A 42 0.16 -7.26 10.01
CA GLU A 42 0.50 -8.68 9.94
C GLU A 42 -0.55 -9.56 10.64
N ALA A 43 -1.06 -9.13 11.79
CA ALA A 43 -2.14 -9.83 12.48
C ALA A 43 -3.42 -9.88 11.63
N ALA A 44 -3.77 -8.77 10.95
CA ALA A 44 -4.91 -8.73 10.02
C ALA A 44 -4.71 -9.64 8.79
N LEU A 45 -3.49 -9.68 8.24
CA LEU A 45 -3.10 -10.60 7.16
C LEU A 45 -3.25 -12.07 7.58
N ARG A 46 -2.80 -12.43 8.79
CA ARG A 46 -3.03 -13.77 9.35
C ARG A 46 -4.51 -14.07 9.58
N GLY A 47 -5.31 -13.04 9.87
CA GLY A 47 -6.76 -13.13 10.03
C GLY A 47 -7.55 -13.20 8.71
N GLY A 48 -6.88 -13.10 7.55
CA GLY A 48 -7.54 -13.24 6.25
C GLY A 48 -8.00 -11.93 5.60
N VAL A 49 -7.42 -10.77 5.97
CA VAL A 49 -7.63 -9.54 5.19
C VAL A 49 -7.21 -9.76 3.74
N THR A 50 -8.00 -9.26 2.80
CA THR A 50 -7.82 -9.54 1.36
C THR A 50 -7.29 -8.32 0.58
N CYS A 51 -7.30 -7.14 1.20
CA CYS A 51 -6.74 -5.91 0.65
C CYS A 51 -6.31 -4.99 1.81
N VAL A 52 -5.20 -4.25 1.65
CA VAL A 52 -4.73 -3.28 2.64
C VAL A 52 -4.54 -1.91 2.00
N GLN A 53 -5.05 -0.87 2.64
CA GLN A 53 -4.81 0.53 2.30
C GLN A 53 -3.97 1.17 3.38
N TYR A 54 -2.78 1.65 3.04
CA TYR A 54 -2.01 2.51 3.92
C TYR A 54 -2.47 3.96 3.74
N ARG A 55 -2.98 4.52 4.83
CA ARG A 55 -3.49 5.89 4.92
C ARG A 55 -2.72 6.65 5.98
N ASP A 56 -1.99 7.66 5.53
CA ASP A 56 -1.30 8.64 6.36
C ASP A 56 -1.35 10.01 5.67
N LYS A 57 -2.21 10.90 6.19
CA LYS A 57 -2.43 12.23 5.63
C LYS A 57 -1.48 13.30 6.18
N LEU A 58 -0.77 13.01 7.28
CA LEU A 58 -0.03 14.04 8.05
C LEU A 58 1.47 13.77 8.12
N GLY A 59 1.91 12.54 7.88
CA GLY A 59 3.31 12.18 7.97
C GLY A 59 4.18 12.83 6.90
N GLU A 60 5.43 13.11 7.27
CA GLU A 60 6.47 13.58 6.34
C GLU A 60 6.74 12.55 5.25
N HIS A 61 6.99 13.01 4.02
CA HIS A 61 7.12 12.15 2.83
C HIS A 61 8.08 10.97 3.03
N ALA A 62 9.29 11.23 3.51
CA ALA A 62 10.30 10.19 3.71
C ALA A 62 9.86 9.12 4.72
N ALA A 63 9.16 9.53 5.79
CA ALA A 63 8.66 8.62 6.81
C ALA A 63 7.50 7.77 6.27
N VAL A 64 6.57 8.39 5.54
CA VAL A 64 5.45 7.70 4.90
C VAL A 64 5.96 6.71 3.85
N ALA A 65 6.90 7.10 2.99
CA ALA A 65 7.51 6.20 2.00
C ALA A 65 8.26 5.03 2.65
N ALA A 66 8.96 5.25 3.76
CA ALA A 66 9.63 4.18 4.51
C ALA A 66 8.61 3.17 5.09
N THR A 67 7.53 3.66 5.70
CA THR A 67 6.44 2.82 6.22
C THR A 67 5.74 2.06 5.10
N ALA A 68 5.44 2.73 3.98
CA ALA A 68 4.82 2.13 2.81
C ALA A 68 5.67 0.97 2.24
N ARG A 69 7.00 1.15 2.13
CA ARG A 69 7.93 0.06 1.74
C ARG A 69 7.87 -1.13 2.71
N LYS A 70 7.85 -0.86 4.02
CA LYS A 70 7.74 -1.91 5.06
C LYS A 70 6.43 -2.69 4.90
N LEU A 71 5.31 -1.99 4.73
CA LEU A 71 4.00 -2.62 4.55
C LEU A 71 3.87 -3.35 3.22
N HIS A 72 4.46 -2.83 2.14
CA HIS A 72 4.45 -3.49 0.82
C HIS A 72 5.23 -4.80 0.86
N ALA A 73 6.44 -4.77 1.44
CA ALA A 73 7.24 -5.97 1.62
C ALA A 73 6.56 -7.01 2.53
N LEU A 74 5.70 -6.57 3.46
CA LEU A 74 4.92 -7.45 4.33
C LEU A 74 3.74 -8.06 3.59
N THR A 75 2.85 -7.24 3.02
CA THR A 75 1.62 -7.66 2.31
C THR A 75 1.93 -8.59 1.13
N ARG A 76 3.02 -8.35 0.40
CA ARG A 76 3.47 -9.25 -0.69
C ARG A 76 3.78 -10.67 -0.23
N ARG A 77 4.22 -10.89 1.02
CA ARG A 77 4.47 -12.24 1.56
C ARG A 77 3.18 -13.05 1.71
N TYR A 78 2.04 -12.35 1.81
CA TYR A 78 0.72 -12.94 1.95
C TYR A 78 -0.07 -12.93 0.64
N GLY A 79 0.49 -12.39 -0.46
CA GLY A 79 -0.22 -12.25 -1.74
C GLY A 79 -1.39 -11.26 -1.68
N VAL A 80 -1.39 -10.34 -0.71
CA VAL A 80 -2.42 -9.32 -0.52
C VAL A 80 -1.91 -7.99 -1.10
N PRO A 81 -2.68 -7.27 -1.93
CA PRO A 81 -2.25 -6.01 -2.51
C PRO A 81 -2.19 -4.88 -1.46
N LEU A 82 -1.24 -3.96 -1.64
CA LEU A 82 -1.17 -2.70 -0.92
C LEU A 82 -1.62 -1.55 -1.81
N LEU A 83 -2.54 -0.74 -1.30
CA LEU A 83 -2.94 0.54 -1.89
C LEU A 83 -2.45 1.68 -1.00
N ILE A 84 -2.00 2.77 -1.62
CA ILE A 84 -1.67 4.01 -0.90
C ILE A 84 -2.84 4.99 -1.04
N ASN A 85 -3.21 5.65 0.05
CA ASN A 85 -4.26 6.67 0.03
C ASN A 85 -3.68 8.05 -0.33
N ASP A 86 -4.28 8.74 -1.30
CA ASP A 86 -4.04 10.12 -1.79
C ASP A 86 -2.65 10.40 -2.38
N ARG A 87 -1.60 9.79 -1.82
CA ARG A 87 -0.20 10.11 -2.09
C ARG A 87 0.34 9.35 -3.31
N VAL A 88 0.03 9.89 -4.50
CA VAL A 88 0.49 9.35 -5.80
C VAL A 88 2.00 9.24 -5.87
N ASP A 89 2.70 10.26 -5.38
CA ASP A 89 4.16 10.31 -5.31
C ASP A 89 4.75 9.12 -4.53
N VAL A 90 4.21 8.83 -3.35
CA VAL A 90 4.60 7.68 -2.54
C VAL A 90 4.24 6.36 -3.24
N ALA A 91 3.05 6.26 -3.84
CA ALA A 91 2.62 5.06 -4.56
C ALA A 91 3.58 4.71 -5.72
N VAL A 92 3.98 5.73 -6.49
CA VAL A 92 4.94 5.59 -7.60
C VAL A 92 6.33 5.23 -7.09
N GLU A 93 6.80 5.89 -6.03
CA GLU A 93 8.11 5.62 -5.42
C GLU A 93 8.22 4.18 -4.89
N VAL A 94 7.15 3.68 -4.27
CA VAL A 94 7.08 2.33 -3.68
C VAL A 94 6.82 1.27 -4.76
N GLY A 95 6.10 1.62 -5.82
CA GLY A 95 5.67 0.66 -6.84
C GLY A 95 4.64 -0.34 -6.31
N CYS A 96 3.70 0.14 -5.49
CA CYS A 96 2.61 -0.69 -4.94
C CYS A 96 1.51 -0.96 -5.97
N GLU A 97 0.58 -1.86 -5.63
CA GLU A 97 -0.41 -2.40 -6.57
C GLU A 97 -1.52 -1.40 -6.95
N GLY A 98 -1.73 -0.36 -6.15
CA GLY A 98 -2.70 0.66 -6.49
C GLY A 98 -2.70 1.88 -5.59
N ILE A 99 -3.65 2.76 -5.86
CA ILE A 99 -3.89 4.01 -5.14
C ILE A 99 -5.39 4.19 -4.90
N HIS A 100 -5.74 4.76 -3.76
CA HIS A 100 -7.10 5.22 -3.47
C HIS A 100 -7.11 6.74 -3.46
N ILE A 101 -8.07 7.35 -4.16
CA ILE A 101 -8.22 8.79 -4.36
C ILE A 101 -9.70 9.15 -4.11
N GLY A 102 -9.97 10.15 -3.28
CA GLY A 102 -11.26 10.77 -3.09
C GLY A 102 -11.54 11.88 -4.11
N GLN A 103 -12.75 12.45 -4.08
CA GLN A 103 -13.20 13.42 -5.09
C GLN A 103 -12.47 14.76 -5.03
N ASP A 104 -12.03 15.15 -3.83
CA ASP A 104 -11.31 16.40 -3.57
C ASP A 104 -9.80 16.16 -3.41
N ASP A 105 -9.34 14.94 -3.63
CA ASP A 105 -7.93 14.60 -3.60
C ASP A 105 -7.30 14.91 -4.97
N MET A 106 -6.07 15.44 -4.92
CA MET A 106 -5.34 16.13 -6.01
C MET A 106 -5.73 17.60 -6.23
#